data_AF-A0A2G9XJ87-F1
#
_entry.id   AF-A0A2G9XJ87-F1
#
_cell.length_a   1.000
_cell.length_b   1.000
_cell.length_c   1.000
_cell.angle_alpha   90.00
_cell.angle_beta   90.00
_cell.angle_gamma   90.00
#
_symmetry.space_group_name_H-M   'P 1'
#
loop_
_entity.id
_entity.type
_entity.pdbx_description
1 polymer ?
#
loop_
_entity_poly.entity_id
_entity_poly.type
_entity_poly.pdbx_seq_one_letter_code
_entity_poly.pdbx_strand_id
1 'polypeptide(L)'
;IMKIDKELNTPDVHFAKGMSCMDCHTAREIHGDGVEYKSMKEQGAMDVKCEQCHGSLPKSASHKIHGNRLDCKACHVRHVVSCNSCHIETMLKEKKRVSLPVSGWKFLMNYNGRVTSANMQSFVAPENKTFLIFAPQFSHSVKKEGTKCEECHATKTVEQILKGSIDLSWLEGGKEQHIKGVIPVVSGVQYDCVYQNFKNGTWTPISNPATPKVQYVGYGSPLTAEQLKRLEKPQKSERRNVQQRNN
;
A
#
# COMPACT_ATOMS: atom_id res chain seq x y z
N ILE A 1 1.15 12.17 -0.68
CA ILE A 1 -0.01 11.52 -1.36
C ILE A 1 -0.97 12.54 -1.95
N MET A 2 -1.56 13.43 -1.13
CA MET A 2 -2.55 14.43 -1.59
C MET A 2 -2.05 15.32 -2.73
N LYS A 3 -0.78 15.74 -2.72
CA LYS A 3 -0.16 16.49 -3.83
C LYS A 3 -0.21 15.70 -5.15
N ILE A 4 0.18 14.42 -5.11
CA ILE A 4 0.17 13.52 -6.27
C ILE A 4 -1.26 13.34 -6.79
N ASP A 5 -2.21 13.09 -5.89
CA ASP A 5 -3.62 12.94 -6.26
C ASP A 5 -4.20 14.22 -6.87
N LYS A 6 -3.80 15.39 -6.37
CA LYS A 6 -4.20 16.69 -6.92
C LYS A 6 -3.63 16.90 -8.33
N GLU A 7 -2.35 16.59 -8.54
CA GLU A 7 -1.69 16.68 -9.85
C GLU A 7 -2.32 15.73 -10.88
N LEU A 8 -2.79 14.56 -10.44
CA LEU A 8 -3.51 13.59 -11.28
C LEU A 8 -5.02 13.89 -11.42
N ASN A 9 -5.51 14.98 -10.84
CA ASN A 9 -6.93 15.35 -10.78
C ASN A 9 -7.84 14.24 -10.21
N THR A 10 -7.33 13.50 -9.23
CA THR A 10 -8.06 12.43 -8.52
C THR A 10 -7.97 12.60 -7.00
N PRO A 11 -8.40 13.73 -6.43
CA PRO A 11 -8.31 13.97 -5.00
C PRO A 11 -9.04 12.88 -4.20
N ASP A 12 -8.65 12.73 -2.94
CA ASP A 12 -9.39 11.93 -1.98
C ASP A 12 -10.85 12.43 -1.89
N VAL A 13 -11.79 11.49 -1.95
CA VAL A 13 -13.21 11.81 -2.04
C VAL A 13 -13.80 12.44 -0.78
N HIS A 14 -13.17 12.24 0.38
CA HIS A 14 -13.57 12.85 1.65
C HIS A 14 -13.08 14.29 1.71
N PHE A 15 -11.81 14.53 1.38
CA PHE A 15 -11.27 15.89 1.28
C PHE A 15 -11.99 16.72 0.20
N ALA A 16 -12.32 16.11 -0.94
CA ALA A 16 -13.10 16.77 -1.99
C ALA A 16 -14.51 17.16 -1.54
N LYS A 17 -15.04 16.53 -0.48
CA LYS A 17 -16.31 16.86 0.16
C LYS A 17 -16.17 17.82 1.35
N GLY A 18 -14.98 18.35 1.60
CA GLY A 18 -14.72 19.28 2.69
C GLY A 18 -14.45 18.64 4.05
N MET A 19 -14.29 17.31 4.12
CA MET A 19 -13.83 16.67 5.35
C MET A 19 -12.38 17.04 5.65
N SER A 20 -12.10 17.16 6.93
CA SER A 20 -10.82 17.45 7.57
C SER A 20 -10.30 16.21 8.30
N CYS A 21 -9.11 16.33 8.90
CA CYS A 21 -8.47 15.24 9.62
C CYS A 21 -9.36 14.67 10.74
N MET A 22 -10.01 15.56 11.50
CA MET A 22 -10.77 15.20 12.70
C MET A 22 -12.12 14.55 12.41
N ASP A 23 -12.58 14.60 11.16
CA ASP A 23 -13.81 13.91 10.74
C ASP A 23 -13.61 12.38 10.65
N CYS A 24 -12.36 11.90 10.64
CA CYS A 24 -12.01 10.49 10.75
C CYS A 24 -11.21 10.20 12.02
N HIS A 25 -10.27 11.08 12.38
CA HIS A 25 -9.40 10.93 13.54
C HIS A 25 -10.03 11.58 14.78
N THR A 26 -10.36 10.80 15.79
CA THR A 26 -11.05 11.31 16.98
C THR A 26 -10.08 12.06 17.90
N ALA A 27 -10.62 12.89 18.80
CA ALA A 27 -9.82 13.51 19.86
C ALA A 27 -9.14 12.45 20.75
N ARG A 28 -9.77 11.28 20.94
CA ARG A 28 -9.20 10.17 21.72
C ARG A 28 -7.85 9.71 21.16
N GLU A 29 -7.71 9.60 19.84
CA GLU A 29 -6.45 9.17 19.22
C GLU A 29 -5.28 10.13 19.50
N ILE A 30 -5.57 11.42 19.67
CA ILE A 30 -4.56 12.47 19.86
C ILE A 30 -4.25 12.68 21.34
N HIS A 31 -5.28 12.69 22.20
CA HIS A 31 -5.15 12.92 23.63
C HIS A 31 -4.88 11.65 24.43
N GLY A 32 -5.08 10.47 23.81
CA GLY A 32 -5.00 9.17 24.45
C GLY A 32 -6.28 8.79 25.20
N ASP A 33 -6.36 7.51 25.55
CA ASP A 33 -7.42 6.91 26.37
C ASP A 33 -6.89 6.26 27.66
N GLY A 34 -5.62 6.52 27.97
CA GLY A 34 -4.92 5.92 29.11
C GLY A 34 -4.34 4.53 28.85
N VAL A 35 -4.51 3.96 27.65
CA VAL A 35 -3.88 2.69 27.25
C VAL A 35 -2.60 2.97 26.48
N GLU A 36 -1.49 2.36 26.90
CA GLU A 36 -0.25 2.38 26.13
C GLU A 36 -0.31 1.32 25.03
N TYR A 37 -0.25 1.77 23.78
CA TYR A 37 -0.18 0.92 22.60
C TYR A 37 1.27 0.81 22.11
N LYS A 38 1.69 -0.39 21.69
CA LYS A 38 3.03 -0.65 21.15
C LYS A 38 3.25 0.02 19.80
N SER A 39 2.19 0.26 19.04
CA SER A 39 2.24 1.08 17.82
C SER A 39 0.84 1.55 17.41
N MET A 40 0.76 2.54 16.52
CA MET A 40 -0.49 2.95 15.84
C MET A 40 -1.14 1.82 15.00
N LYS A 41 -0.47 0.68 14.81
CA LYS A 41 -0.99 -0.49 14.11
C LYS A 41 -1.59 -1.52 15.06
N GLU A 42 -1.48 -1.33 16.36
CA GLU A 42 -2.16 -2.18 17.33
C GLU A 42 -3.67 -1.98 17.25
N GLN A 43 -4.44 -3.04 17.47
CA GLN A 43 -5.90 -2.95 17.41
C GLN A 43 -6.40 -2.05 18.54
N GLY A 44 -7.30 -1.12 18.19
CA GLY A 44 -7.82 -0.13 19.15
C GLY A 44 -6.96 1.13 19.28
N ALA A 45 -5.71 1.14 18.79
CA ALA A 45 -4.87 2.35 18.80
C ALA A 45 -5.47 3.48 17.95
N MET A 46 -6.18 3.13 16.87
CA MET A 46 -6.87 4.06 15.98
C MET A 46 -8.37 3.73 15.94
N ASP A 47 -9.21 4.76 15.96
CA ASP A 47 -10.66 4.75 15.86
C ASP A 47 -11.18 4.75 14.42
N VAL A 48 -10.37 5.21 13.46
CA VAL A 48 -10.78 5.35 12.05
C VAL A 48 -11.38 4.05 11.51
N LYS A 49 -12.70 4.05 11.24
CA LYS A 49 -13.42 2.93 10.61
C LYS A 49 -14.38 3.47 9.55
N CYS A 50 -14.29 2.93 8.33
CA CYS A 50 -15.15 3.34 7.22
C CYS A 50 -16.63 3.13 7.57
N GLU A 51 -16.90 2.08 8.32
CA GLU A 51 -18.21 1.62 8.76
C GLU A 51 -18.92 2.61 9.71
N GLN A 52 -18.20 3.55 10.35
CA GLN A 52 -18.81 4.59 11.19
C GLN A 52 -19.72 5.54 10.41
N CYS A 53 -19.39 5.81 9.14
CA CYS A 53 -20.23 6.61 8.24
C CYS A 53 -20.88 5.76 7.14
N HIS A 54 -20.22 4.66 6.72
CA HIS A 54 -20.70 3.75 5.69
C HIS A 54 -21.34 2.49 6.30
N GLY A 55 -22.36 2.67 7.14
CA GLY A 55 -23.03 1.57 7.85
C GLY A 55 -23.82 0.61 6.96
N SER A 56 -24.16 1.01 5.74
CA SER A 56 -24.74 0.11 4.72
C SER A 56 -23.91 0.13 3.45
N LEU A 57 -23.55 -1.07 2.98
CA LEU A 57 -22.77 -1.21 1.76
C LEU A 57 -23.69 -1.17 0.53
N PRO A 58 -23.33 -0.43 -0.53
CA PRO A 58 -24.05 -0.48 -1.79
C PRO A 58 -24.12 -1.92 -2.32
N LYS A 59 -25.31 -2.33 -2.80
CA LYS A 59 -25.49 -3.62 -3.46
C LYS A 59 -24.62 -3.66 -4.72
N SER A 60 -23.53 -4.42 -4.66
CA SER A 60 -22.62 -4.66 -5.78
C SER A 60 -22.16 -6.11 -5.76
N ALA A 61 -21.81 -6.65 -6.93
CA ALA A 61 -21.22 -7.97 -7.04
C ALA A 61 -19.98 -8.09 -6.15
N SER A 62 -19.11 -7.07 -6.15
CA SER A 62 -17.89 -7.07 -5.35
C SER A 62 -18.14 -7.12 -3.84
N HIS A 63 -19.07 -6.33 -3.30
CA HIS A 63 -19.41 -6.38 -1.86
C HIS A 63 -20.04 -7.73 -1.48
N LYS A 64 -20.89 -8.30 -2.35
CA LYS A 64 -21.49 -9.63 -2.14
C LYS A 64 -20.44 -10.75 -2.15
N ILE A 65 -19.55 -10.73 -3.13
CA ILE A 65 -18.54 -11.79 -3.33
C ILE A 65 -17.44 -11.71 -2.28
N HIS A 66 -16.98 -10.53 -1.88
CA HIS A 66 -15.86 -10.39 -0.96
C HIS A 66 -16.31 -10.36 0.50
N GLY A 67 -17.47 -9.74 0.79
CA GLY A 67 -18.00 -9.62 2.14
C GLY A 67 -16.93 -9.10 3.11
N ASN A 68 -16.85 -9.75 4.27
CA ASN A 68 -15.89 -9.38 5.32
C ASN A 68 -14.46 -9.91 5.11
N ARG A 69 -14.14 -10.51 3.95
CA ARG A 69 -12.77 -11.04 3.69
C ARG A 69 -11.78 -9.95 3.31
N LEU A 70 -12.27 -8.86 2.73
CA LEU A 70 -11.48 -7.68 2.40
C LEU A 70 -11.89 -6.54 3.33
N ASP A 71 -10.91 -5.82 3.85
CA ASP A 71 -11.12 -4.52 4.45
C ASP A 71 -11.42 -3.48 3.34
N CYS A 72 -12.27 -2.50 3.63
CA CYS A 72 -12.64 -1.43 2.69
C CYS A 72 -11.42 -0.82 1.99
N LYS A 73 -10.31 -0.67 2.72
CA LYS A 73 -9.05 -0.09 2.23
C LYS A 73 -8.44 -0.90 1.09
N ALA A 74 -8.60 -2.22 1.04
CA ALA A 74 -8.08 -3.06 -0.04
C ALA A 74 -8.64 -2.64 -1.42
N CYS A 75 -9.89 -2.20 -1.48
CA CYS A 75 -10.55 -1.80 -2.71
C CYS A 75 -10.58 -0.27 -2.91
N HIS A 76 -10.86 0.48 -1.85
CA HIS A 76 -11.18 1.92 -1.91
C HIS A 76 -9.98 2.83 -1.69
N VAL A 77 -8.85 2.36 -1.17
CA VAL A 77 -7.60 3.11 -1.28
C VAL A 77 -7.05 2.94 -2.69
N ARG A 78 -6.68 4.05 -3.33
CA ARG A 78 -6.13 4.04 -4.70
C ARG A 78 -4.66 3.61 -4.70
N HIS A 79 -3.83 4.27 -3.90
CA HIS A 79 -2.43 3.95 -3.72
C HIS A 79 -1.94 4.46 -2.37
N VAL A 80 -0.87 3.84 -1.88
CA VAL A 80 -0.23 4.13 -0.60
C VAL A 80 1.19 4.59 -0.88
N VAL A 81 1.65 5.65 -0.20
CA VAL A 81 3.05 6.06 -0.32
C VAL A 81 3.94 4.99 0.27
N SER A 82 4.92 4.58 -0.52
CA SER A 82 6.03 3.73 -0.14
C SER A 82 7.32 4.51 -0.30
N CYS A 83 8.41 3.98 0.24
CA CYS A 83 9.72 4.62 0.13
C CYS A 83 10.75 3.61 -0.34
N ASN A 84 11.51 3.97 -1.37
CA ASN A 84 12.67 3.21 -1.80
C ASN A 84 13.95 3.84 -1.24
N SER A 85 14.94 2.98 -1.02
CA SER A 85 16.31 3.38 -0.65
C SER A 85 16.37 4.30 0.57
N CYS A 86 15.58 4.00 1.60
CA CYS A 86 15.66 4.71 2.88
C CYS A 86 17.03 4.46 3.51
N HIS A 87 17.84 5.51 3.58
CA HIS A 87 19.25 5.37 3.90
C HIS A 87 19.51 5.45 5.40
N ILE A 88 19.78 4.30 6.04
CA ILE A 88 19.91 4.19 7.50
C ILE A 88 21.11 4.98 8.03
N GLU A 89 22.25 4.98 7.33
CA GLU A 89 23.42 5.70 7.84
C GLU A 89 23.20 7.20 7.97
N THR A 90 22.46 7.82 7.04
CA THR A 90 22.12 9.24 7.13
C THR A 90 21.24 9.54 8.33
N MET A 91 20.37 8.59 8.71
CA MET A 91 19.58 8.73 9.93
C MET A 91 20.44 8.61 11.19
N LEU A 92 21.42 7.71 11.19
CA LEU A 92 22.29 7.49 12.36
C LEU A 92 23.32 8.61 12.55
N LYS A 93 24.00 9.02 11.47
CA LYS A 93 25.11 9.97 11.51
C LYS A 93 24.65 11.43 11.42
N GLU A 94 23.68 11.71 10.55
CA GLU A 94 23.24 13.08 10.23
C GLU A 94 21.87 13.42 10.82
N LYS A 95 21.19 12.45 11.47
CA LYS A 95 19.80 12.58 11.96
C LYS A 95 18.81 12.99 10.86
N LYS A 96 19.13 12.69 9.60
CA LYS A 96 18.35 13.07 8.43
C LYS A 96 17.72 11.83 7.80
N ARG A 97 16.40 11.89 7.57
CA ARG A 97 15.69 10.86 6.80
C ARG A 97 15.82 11.17 5.32
N VAL A 98 16.54 10.32 4.61
CA VAL A 98 16.72 10.42 3.16
C VAL A 98 16.15 9.17 2.51
N SER A 99 15.22 9.36 1.59
CA SER A 99 14.52 8.29 0.87
C SER A 99 13.96 8.80 -0.45
N LEU A 100 13.70 7.88 -1.38
CA LEU A 100 13.01 8.16 -2.63
C LEU A 100 11.53 7.76 -2.48
N PRO A 101 10.59 8.71 -2.40
CA PRO A 101 9.19 8.38 -2.27
C PRO A 101 8.66 7.77 -3.57
N VAL A 102 7.92 6.68 -3.44
CA VAL A 102 7.28 5.97 -4.56
C VAL A 102 5.77 5.98 -4.36
N SER A 103 5.03 6.14 -5.45
CA SER A 103 3.57 6.23 -5.45
C SER A 103 2.95 5.39 -6.57
N GLY A 104 1.64 5.17 -6.50
CA GLY A 104 0.95 4.28 -7.44
C GLY A 104 1.01 2.80 -7.07
N TRP A 105 1.58 2.45 -5.91
CA TRP A 105 1.52 1.09 -5.36
C TRP A 105 0.37 0.94 -4.36
N LYS A 106 -0.25 -0.22 -4.36
CA LYS A 106 -1.09 -0.68 -3.25
C LYS A 106 -0.76 -2.14 -2.98
N PHE A 107 0.01 -2.37 -1.92
CA PHE A 107 0.29 -3.72 -1.48
C PHE A 107 -0.93 -4.31 -0.77
N LEU A 108 -1.14 -5.62 -0.88
CA LEU A 108 -2.19 -6.33 -0.13
C LEU A 108 -1.54 -7.20 0.94
N MET A 109 -2.03 -7.08 2.18
CA MET A 109 -1.59 -7.89 3.33
C MET A 109 -2.78 -8.30 4.19
N ASN A 110 -2.65 -9.40 4.91
CA ASN A 110 -3.59 -9.76 5.97
C ASN A 110 -3.35 -8.89 7.21
N TYR A 111 -4.42 -8.38 7.80
CA TYR A 111 -4.41 -7.65 9.05
C TYR A 111 -5.79 -7.75 9.71
N ASN A 112 -5.84 -8.11 10.99
CA ASN A 112 -7.09 -8.31 11.73
C ASN A 112 -8.10 -9.23 11.01
N GLY A 113 -7.61 -10.37 10.51
CA GLY A 113 -8.43 -11.39 9.84
C GLY A 113 -8.97 -11.02 8.45
N ARG A 114 -8.63 -9.83 7.91
CA ARG A 114 -9.05 -9.35 6.58
C ARG A 114 -7.84 -8.98 5.74
N VAL A 115 -7.98 -9.00 4.42
CA VAL A 115 -6.96 -8.42 3.53
C VAL A 115 -7.17 -6.91 3.45
N THR A 116 -6.12 -6.13 3.67
CA THR A 116 -6.12 -4.66 3.65
C THR A 116 -5.04 -4.11 2.72
N SER A 117 -5.06 -2.80 2.46
CA SER A 117 -3.94 -2.10 1.85
C SER A 117 -2.73 -2.04 2.79
N ALA A 118 -1.56 -2.09 2.19
CA ALA A 118 -0.25 -1.99 2.83
C ALA A 118 0.67 -1.09 2.01
N ASN A 119 1.77 -0.68 2.63
CA ASN A 119 2.89 -0.05 1.96
C ASN A 119 4.14 -0.92 2.05
N MET A 120 5.19 -0.44 1.39
CA MET A 120 6.52 -1.02 1.43
C MET A 120 7.54 0.06 1.76
N GLN A 121 8.59 -0.32 2.47
CA GLN A 121 9.77 0.50 2.61
C GLN A 121 11.02 -0.34 2.38
N SER A 122 11.84 0.06 1.42
CA SER A 122 13.17 -0.52 1.21
C SER A 122 14.22 0.35 1.90
N PHE A 123 15.24 -0.30 2.46
CA PHE A 123 16.29 0.33 3.23
C PHE A 123 17.66 -0.05 2.71
N VAL A 124 18.59 0.89 2.83
CA VAL A 124 20.01 0.69 2.62
C VAL A 124 20.73 0.98 3.92
N ALA A 125 21.42 -0.02 4.44
CA ALA A 125 22.20 0.01 5.66
C ALA A 125 23.71 -0.01 5.34
N PRO A 126 24.60 0.18 6.35
CA PRO A 126 26.04 0.06 6.14
C PRO A 126 26.45 -1.19 5.35
N GLU A 127 27.53 -1.06 4.60
CA GLU A 127 28.06 -2.13 3.75
C GLU A 127 27.07 -2.59 2.66
N ASN A 128 26.21 -1.68 2.16
CA ASN A 128 25.21 -1.96 1.13
C ASN A 128 24.21 -3.08 1.48
N LYS A 129 24.00 -3.34 2.78
CA LYS A 129 22.99 -4.30 3.25
C LYS A 129 21.60 -3.74 2.99
N THR A 130 20.71 -4.57 2.46
CA THR A 130 19.36 -4.15 2.07
C THR A 130 18.30 -4.85 2.91
N PHE A 131 17.20 -4.13 3.16
CA PHE A 131 16.03 -4.66 3.85
C PHE A 131 14.78 -4.17 3.16
N LEU A 132 13.72 -4.96 3.29
CA LEU A 132 12.43 -4.60 2.75
C LEU A 132 11.36 -4.90 3.80
N ILE A 133 10.54 -3.91 4.11
CA ILE A 133 9.51 -4.01 5.12
C ILE A 133 8.16 -3.77 4.46
N PHE A 134 7.19 -4.63 4.76
CA PHE A 134 5.79 -4.41 4.43
C PHE A 134 4.97 -4.21 5.70
N ALA A 135 4.06 -3.23 5.67
CA ALA A 135 3.18 -2.93 6.79
C ALA A 135 1.77 -2.55 6.33
N PRO A 136 0.71 -2.98 7.03
CA PRO A 136 -0.65 -2.49 6.80
C PRO A 136 -0.70 -0.97 6.91
N GLN A 137 -1.32 -0.30 5.94
CA GLN A 137 -1.33 1.15 5.89
C GLN A 137 -2.61 1.71 5.28
N PHE A 138 -3.09 2.79 5.90
CA PHE A 138 -4.17 3.61 5.38
C PHE A 138 -3.58 4.94 4.88
N SER A 139 -3.94 5.33 3.66
CA SER A 139 -3.52 6.60 3.08
C SER A 139 -4.73 7.45 2.69
N HIS A 140 -4.55 8.76 2.84
CA HIS A 140 -5.46 9.82 2.38
C HIS A 140 -5.53 9.91 0.84
N SER A 141 -5.90 8.80 0.20
CA SER A 141 -6.07 8.62 -1.25
C SER A 141 -7.24 7.66 -1.49
N VAL A 142 -8.40 7.98 -0.91
CA VAL A 142 -9.61 7.19 -1.03
C VAL A 142 -10.38 7.56 -2.30
N LYS A 143 -10.87 6.53 -3.00
CA LYS A 143 -11.71 6.65 -4.19
C LYS A 143 -13.12 6.12 -3.93
N LYS A 144 -14.10 6.75 -4.58
CA LYS A 144 -15.52 6.39 -4.49
C LYS A 144 -15.77 5.02 -5.11
N GLU A 145 -15.32 4.82 -6.33
CA GLU A 145 -15.38 3.54 -7.02
C GLU A 145 -14.26 2.62 -6.51
N GLY A 146 -14.62 1.39 -6.12
CA GLY A 146 -13.66 0.37 -5.76
C GLY A 146 -12.73 0.01 -6.93
N THR A 147 -11.62 -0.63 -6.61
CA THR A 147 -10.70 -1.20 -7.61
C THR A 147 -11.42 -2.25 -8.46
N LYS A 148 -11.23 -2.18 -9.78
CA LYS A 148 -11.85 -3.11 -10.72
C LYS A 148 -11.31 -4.52 -10.52
N CYS A 149 -12.11 -5.52 -10.87
CA CYS A 149 -11.74 -6.93 -10.76
C CYS A 149 -10.42 -7.23 -11.48
N GLU A 150 -10.28 -6.77 -12.71
CA GLU A 150 -9.10 -6.97 -13.57
C GLU A 150 -7.83 -6.23 -13.09
N GLU A 151 -7.96 -5.27 -12.16
CA GLU A 151 -6.81 -4.61 -11.53
C GLU A 151 -6.22 -5.43 -10.37
N CYS A 152 -6.94 -6.44 -9.88
CA CYS A 152 -6.51 -7.34 -8.80
C CYS A 152 -6.33 -8.79 -9.28
N HIS A 153 -7.18 -9.24 -10.21
CA HIS A 153 -7.28 -10.63 -10.64
C HIS A 153 -6.64 -10.86 -12.01
N ALA A 154 -5.89 -11.95 -12.13
CA ALA A 154 -5.14 -12.36 -13.31
C ALA A 154 -4.25 -11.26 -13.89
N THR A 155 -3.63 -10.46 -13.02
CA THR A 155 -2.69 -9.42 -13.44
C THR A 155 -1.32 -10.02 -13.73
N LYS A 156 -0.52 -9.34 -14.57
CA LYS A 156 0.88 -9.69 -14.80
C LYS A 156 1.68 -9.74 -13.48
N THR A 157 1.36 -8.85 -12.54
CA THR A 157 1.93 -8.84 -11.19
C THR A 157 1.65 -10.14 -10.44
N VAL A 158 0.40 -10.63 -10.46
CA VAL A 158 0.03 -11.91 -9.83
C VAL A 158 0.77 -13.07 -10.50
N GLU A 159 0.86 -13.06 -11.84
CA GLU A 159 1.60 -14.07 -12.60
C GLU A 159 3.08 -14.14 -12.20
N GLN A 160 3.76 -12.99 -12.07
CA GLN A 160 5.16 -12.91 -11.64
C GLN A 160 5.34 -13.42 -10.20
N ILE A 161 4.48 -12.97 -9.29
CA ILE A 161 4.50 -13.42 -7.89
C ILE A 161 4.30 -14.94 -7.79
N LEU A 162 3.42 -15.53 -8.59
CA LEU A 162 3.23 -16.99 -8.66
C LEU A 162 4.49 -17.72 -9.17
N LYS A 163 5.31 -17.08 -10.00
CA LYS A 163 6.60 -17.61 -10.48
C LYS A 163 7.73 -17.46 -9.46
N GLY A 164 7.51 -16.75 -8.35
CA GLY A 164 8.46 -16.66 -7.24
C GLY A 164 9.30 -15.39 -7.19
N SER A 165 9.22 -14.49 -8.18
CA SER A 165 9.96 -13.23 -8.16
C SER A 165 9.24 -12.09 -8.87
N ILE A 166 9.50 -10.86 -8.43
CA ILE A 166 8.97 -9.64 -9.07
C ILE A 166 9.92 -8.46 -8.89
N ASP A 167 10.18 -7.76 -10.00
CA ASP A 167 10.84 -6.46 -10.00
C ASP A 167 9.83 -5.36 -9.67
N LEU A 168 9.95 -4.78 -8.48
CA LEU A 168 9.12 -3.65 -8.06
C LEU A 168 9.62 -2.34 -8.69
N SER A 169 10.93 -2.13 -8.72
CA SER A 169 11.55 -0.91 -9.25
C SER A 169 12.90 -1.17 -9.94
N TRP A 170 13.23 -0.33 -10.93
CA TRP A 170 14.46 -0.36 -11.71
C TRP A 170 14.95 1.05 -12.05
N LEU A 171 16.14 1.18 -12.63
CA LEU A 171 16.64 2.44 -13.19
C LEU A 171 16.52 2.43 -14.71
N GLU A 172 15.97 3.50 -15.26
CA GLU A 172 15.89 3.75 -16.70
C GLU A 172 16.38 5.17 -16.98
N GLY A 173 17.46 5.31 -17.76
CA GLY A 173 18.07 6.62 -18.02
C GLY A 173 18.52 7.37 -16.75
N GLY A 174 18.95 6.64 -15.72
CA GLY A 174 19.35 7.21 -14.42
C GLY A 174 18.18 7.67 -13.54
N LYS A 175 16.93 7.44 -13.97
CA LYS A 175 15.73 7.74 -13.19
C LYS A 175 15.09 6.47 -12.69
N GLU A 176 14.62 6.51 -11.45
CA GLU A 176 13.90 5.39 -10.86
C GLU A 176 12.53 5.23 -11.53
N GLN A 177 12.27 4.00 -11.96
CA GLN A 177 11.00 3.53 -12.49
C GLN A 177 10.48 2.41 -11.60
N HIS A 178 9.18 2.18 -11.66
CA HIS A 178 8.52 1.16 -10.87
C HIS A 178 7.22 0.71 -11.50
N ILE A 179 6.80 -0.51 -11.17
CA ILE A 179 5.47 -1.01 -11.52
C ILE A 179 4.39 -0.16 -10.83
N LYS A 180 3.14 -0.22 -11.27
CA LYS A 180 2.01 0.43 -10.58
C LYS A 180 0.85 -0.53 -10.42
N GLY A 181 -0.02 -0.27 -9.45
CA GLY A 181 -1.23 -1.03 -9.21
C GLY A 181 -1.18 -1.90 -7.95
N VAL A 182 -1.95 -2.97 -7.98
CA VAL A 182 -2.18 -3.85 -6.83
C VAL A 182 -1.16 -4.97 -6.79
N ILE A 183 -0.49 -5.13 -5.64
CA ILE A 183 0.62 -6.07 -5.48
C ILE A 183 0.37 -6.94 -4.24
N PRO A 184 0.01 -8.23 -4.40
CA PRO A 184 -0.10 -9.17 -3.28
C PRO A 184 1.24 -9.36 -2.57
N VAL A 185 1.26 -9.22 -1.25
CA VAL A 185 2.44 -9.57 -0.44
C VAL A 185 2.28 -11.01 0.03
N VAL A 186 3.16 -11.89 -0.41
CA VAL A 186 3.22 -13.31 -0.07
C VAL A 186 4.61 -13.73 0.40
N SER A 187 4.69 -14.76 1.23
CA SER A 187 5.94 -15.35 1.71
C SER A 187 6.62 -16.19 0.62
N GLY A 188 7.95 -16.20 0.60
CA GLY A 188 8.74 -17.03 -0.31
C GLY A 188 8.92 -16.45 -1.71
N VAL A 189 8.42 -15.24 -1.96
CA VAL A 189 8.65 -14.50 -3.20
C VAL A 189 9.79 -13.51 -3.02
N GLN A 190 10.64 -13.42 -4.04
CA GLN A 190 11.70 -12.42 -4.12
C GLN A 190 11.11 -11.10 -4.64
N TYR A 191 11.24 -10.03 -3.84
CA TYR A 191 10.83 -8.68 -4.22
C TYR A 191 12.09 -7.86 -4.50
N ASP A 192 12.34 -7.62 -5.77
CA ASP A 192 13.52 -6.88 -6.22
C ASP A 192 13.19 -5.39 -6.35
N CYS A 193 14.12 -4.55 -5.93
CA CYS A 193 14.02 -3.10 -6.00
C CYS A 193 15.35 -2.56 -6.48
N VAL A 194 15.34 -1.40 -7.12
CA VAL A 194 16.58 -0.63 -7.23
C VAL A 194 16.95 -0.07 -5.85
N TYR A 195 18.20 -0.32 -5.45
CA TYR A 195 18.78 0.22 -4.24
C TYR A 195 19.81 1.28 -4.60
N GLN A 196 19.71 2.43 -3.95
CA GLN A 196 20.58 3.57 -4.15
C GLN A 196 21.19 4.00 -2.82
N ASN A 197 22.50 4.22 -2.82
CA ASN A 197 23.20 4.83 -1.70
C ASN A 197 23.10 6.36 -1.81
N PHE A 198 23.18 7.06 -0.68
CA PHE A 198 23.15 8.51 -0.63
C PHE A 198 24.38 9.03 0.11
N LYS A 199 25.24 9.75 -0.62
CA LYS A 199 26.46 10.36 -0.07
C LYS A 199 26.62 11.77 -0.62
N ASN A 200 26.90 12.73 0.26
CA ASN A 200 27.15 14.14 -0.10
C ASN A 200 26.08 14.75 -1.03
N GLY A 201 24.80 14.47 -0.76
CA GLY A 201 23.70 15.01 -1.57
C GLY A 201 23.40 14.24 -2.86
N THR A 202 24.17 13.20 -3.18
CA THR A 202 24.09 12.49 -4.46
C THR A 202 23.61 11.05 -4.26
N TRP A 203 22.69 10.62 -5.11
CA TRP A 203 22.22 9.24 -5.20
C TRP A 203 23.08 8.44 -6.16
N THR A 204 23.55 7.27 -5.73
CA THR A 204 24.34 6.37 -6.57
C THR A 204 23.77 4.95 -6.49
N PRO A 205 23.50 4.28 -7.63
CA PRO A 205 23.00 2.92 -7.64
C PRO A 205 23.97 1.95 -6.96
N ILE A 206 23.44 1.01 -6.18
CA ILE A 206 24.20 -0.10 -5.63
C ILE A 206 24.21 -1.21 -6.69
N SER A 207 25.39 -1.54 -7.20
CA SER A 207 25.55 -2.67 -8.12
C SER A 207 25.43 -3.99 -7.35
N ASN A 208 24.60 -4.91 -7.83
CA ASN A 208 24.36 -6.23 -7.23
C ASN A 208 24.09 -6.17 -5.71
N PRO A 209 23.02 -5.48 -5.29
CA PRO A 209 22.67 -5.43 -3.88
C PRO A 209 22.42 -6.84 -3.35
N ALA A 210 22.77 -7.09 -2.09
CA ALA A 210 22.39 -8.34 -1.44
C ALA A 210 20.87 -8.53 -1.51
N THR A 211 20.41 -9.79 -1.58
CA THR A 211 18.98 -10.09 -1.51
C THR A 211 18.42 -9.53 -0.20
N PRO A 212 17.39 -8.67 -0.25
CA PRO A 212 16.91 -7.99 0.95
C PRO A 212 16.26 -8.98 1.91
N LYS A 213 16.52 -8.81 3.21
CA LYS A 213 15.70 -9.47 4.22
C LYS A 213 14.32 -8.83 4.22
N VAL A 214 13.29 -9.64 3.96
CA VAL A 214 11.89 -9.22 3.97
C VAL A 214 11.31 -9.36 5.38
N GLN A 215 10.67 -8.31 5.87
CA GLN A 215 9.94 -8.32 7.15
C GLN A 215 8.49 -7.90 6.96
N TYR A 216 7.61 -8.54 7.73
CA TYR A 216 6.20 -8.18 7.82
C TYR A 216 5.97 -7.61 9.22
N VAL A 217 5.56 -6.35 9.31
CA VAL A 217 5.46 -5.64 10.59
C VAL A 217 4.08 -5.01 10.77
N GLY A 218 3.85 -4.37 11.93
CA GLY A 218 2.60 -3.68 12.22
C GLY A 218 1.41 -4.65 12.29
N TYR A 219 1.64 -5.85 12.86
CA TYR A 219 0.66 -6.94 12.98
C TYR A 219 0.10 -7.42 11.64
N GLY A 220 0.75 -7.06 10.53
CA GLY A 220 0.41 -7.56 9.21
C GLY A 220 1.10 -8.90 8.91
N SER A 221 0.42 -9.76 8.16
CA SER A 221 0.99 -11.00 7.65
C SER A 221 0.80 -11.09 6.13
N PRO A 222 1.68 -11.84 5.42
CA PRO A 222 1.50 -12.09 3.99
C PRO A 222 0.18 -12.81 3.70
N LEU A 223 -0.30 -12.69 2.47
CA LEU A 223 -1.38 -13.49 1.92
C LEU A 223 -0.97 -14.97 1.91
N THR A 224 -1.96 -15.83 2.16
CA THR A 224 -1.78 -17.28 2.05
C THR A 224 -1.70 -17.71 0.60
N ALA A 225 -1.14 -18.89 0.34
CA ALA A 225 -1.12 -19.48 -1.00
C ALA A 225 -2.52 -19.61 -1.61
N GLU A 226 -3.53 -19.95 -0.80
CA GLU A 226 -4.92 -20.02 -1.22
C GLU A 226 -5.49 -18.64 -1.59
N GLN A 227 -5.14 -17.58 -0.86
CA GLN A 227 -5.54 -16.21 -1.22
C GLN A 227 -4.89 -15.77 -2.54
N LEU A 228 -3.59 -16.08 -2.75
CA LEU A 228 -2.90 -15.80 -4.00
C LEU A 228 -3.52 -16.56 -5.19
N LYS A 229 -3.82 -17.85 -5.02
CA LYS A 229 -4.45 -18.68 -6.05
C LYS A 229 -5.85 -18.17 -6.46
N ARG A 230 -6.58 -17.50 -5.56
CA ARG A 230 -7.84 -16.85 -5.92
C ARG A 230 -7.65 -15.62 -6.80
N LEU A 231 -6.52 -14.92 -6.66
CA LEU A 231 -6.16 -13.79 -7.51
C LEU A 231 -5.70 -14.24 -8.90
N GLU A 232 -5.21 -15.47 -9.05
CA GLU A 232 -4.84 -16.04 -10.36
C GLU A 232 -6.03 -16.11 -11.33
N LYS A 233 -7.24 -16.34 -10.80
CA LYS A 233 -8.44 -16.55 -11.61
C LYS A 233 -8.89 -15.23 -12.25
N PRO A 234 -9.04 -15.15 -13.59
CA PRO A 234 -9.48 -13.93 -14.26
C PRO A 234 -10.91 -13.58 -13.84
N GLN A 235 -11.14 -12.29 -13.60
CA GLN A 235 -12.45 -11.72 -13.24
C GLN A 235 -12.68 -10.46 -14.08
N LYS A 236 -13.93 -10.15 -14.39
CA LYS A 236 -14.30 -8.92 -15.11
C LYS A 236 -15.27 -8.11 -14.31
N SER A 237 -15.00 -6.81 -14.22
CA SER A 237 -15.97 -5.87 -13.67
C SER A 237 -17.17 -5.75 -14.61
N GLU A 238 -18.39 -5.80 -14.08
CA GLU A 238 -19.58 -5.51 -14.88
C GLU A 238 -19.51 -4.08 -15.42
N ARG A 239 -19.75 -3.92 -16.72
CA ARG A 239 -19.89 -2.59 -17.33
C ARG A 239 -21.20 -2.01 -16.82
N ARG A 240 -21.15 -0.94 -16.02
CA ARG A 240 -22.34 -0.14 -15.77
C ARG A 240 -22.78 0.47 -17.10
N ASN A 241 -23.95 0.09 -17.60
CA ASN A 241 -24.62 0.84 -18.65
C ASN A 241 -24.83 2.27 -18.12
N VAL A 242 -24.11 3.23 -18.68
CA VAL A 242 -24.32 4.66 -18.43
C VAL A 242 -25.55 5.08 -19.24
N GLN A 243 -26.72 4.59 -18.84
CA GLN A 243 -28.00 5.06 -19.29
C GLN A 243 -28.88 5.10 -18.03
N GLN A 244 -29.50 6.25 -17.77
CA GLN A 244 -30.22 6.65 -16.55
C GLN A 244 -29.40 7.39 -15.49
N ARG A 245 -28.96 8.60 -15.86
CA ARG A 245 -29.00 9.78 -14.97
C ARG A 245 -29.43 10.98 -15.80
N ASN A 246 -30.73 11.03 -16.09
CA ASN A 246 -31.49 12.23 -16.41
C ASN A 246 -32.90 11.97 -15.86
N ASN A 247 -33.11 12.43 -14.63
CA ASN A 247 -34.37 12.89 -14.04
C ASN A 247 -34.04 13.46 -12.67
#